data_AF-A0A2V1IL11-F1
#
_entry.id   AF-A0A2V1IL11-F1
#
_cell.length_a   1.000
_cell.length_b   1.000
_cell.length_c   1.000
_cell.angle_alpha   90.00
_cell.angle_beta   90.00
_cell.angle_gamma   90.00
#
_symmetry.space_group_name_H-M   'P 1'
#
loop_
_entity.id
_entity.type
_entity.pdbx_description
1 polymer ?
#
loop_
_entity_poly.entity_id
_entity_poly.type
_entity_poly.pdbx_seq_one_letter_code
_entity_poly.pdbx_strand_id
1 'polypeptide(L)'
;MTDQQRLQLEEGFRQGKSHAYRMRCRAVLLKSTGLTSEQVGEQTDMTHISVNSWVKRFETEGVKGLETRPGRGRKPIMDCSDEESVRKAIENDRQSVKKAKEAWQQASGKEASESTFRAFLSALARDIDV
;
A
#
# COMPACT_ATOMS: atom_id res chain seq x y z
N MET A 1 26.73 -10.34 -1.81
CA MET A 1 26.01 -9.30 -2.59
C MET A 1 26.70 -9.18 -3.93
N THR A 2 25.99 -9.28 -5.05
CA THR A 2 26.57 -9.09 -6.39
C THR A 2 26.62 -7.59 -6.74
N ASP A 3 27.46 -7.21 -7.71
CA ASP A 3 27.56 -5.81 -8.16
C ASP A 3 26.24 -5.29 -8.74
N GLN A 4 25.51 -6.14 -9.46
CA GLN A 4 24.17 -5.81 -9.97
C GLN A 4 23.19 -5.53 -8.83
N GLN A 5 23.18 -6.35 -7.78
CA GLN A 5 22.34 -6.13 -6.61
C GLN A 5 22.71 -4.84 -5.87
N ARG A 6 24.02 -4.56 -5.76
CA ARG A 6 24.50 -3.32 -5.15
C ARG A 6 23.99 -2.11 -5.91
N LEU A 7 24.11 -2.10 -7.25
CA LEU A 7 23.61 -1.01 -8.09
C LEU A 7 22.10 -0.80 -7.92
N GLN A 8 21.31 -1.88 -7.89
CA GLN A 8 19.86 -1.80 -7.66
C GLN A 8 19.52 -1.24 -6.27
N LEU A 9 20.27 -1.59 -5.23
CA LEU A 9 20.09 -1.05 -3.89
C LEU A 9 20.47 0.44 -3.81
N GLU A 10 21.54 0.84 -4.49
CA GLU A 10 21.96 2.25 -4.56
C GLU A 10 20.92 3.10 -5.32
N GLU A 11 20.41 2.61 -6.45
CA GLU A 11 19.32 3.23 -7.18
C GLU A 11 18.04 3.28 -6.34
N GLY A 12 17.69 2.17 -5.68
CA GLY A 12 16.54 2.09 -4.78
C GLY A 12 16.64 3.05 -3.59
N PHE A 13 17.83 3.27 -3.06
CA PHE A 13 18.07 4.26 -2.01
C PHE A 13 17.93 5.70 -2.52
N ARG A 14 18.43 6.01 -3.72
CA ARG A 14 18.37 7.37 -4.29
C ARG A 14 16.98 7.73 -4.82
N GLN A 15 16.33 6.81 -5.54
CA GLN A 15 15.13 7.09 -6.34
C GLN A 15 13.87 6.36 -5.83
N GLY A 16 13.98 5.58 -4.75
CA GLY A 16 12.86 4.82 -4.21
C GLY A 16 11.65 5.69 -3.86
N LYS A 17 10.46 5.26 -4.28
CA LYS A 17 9.20 6.03 -4.10
C LYS A 17 8.85 6.32 -2.64
N SER A 18 9.13 5.40 -1.72
CA SER A 18 8.80 5.57 -0.30
C SER A 18 10.05 5.68 0.58
N HIS A 19 9.98 6.51 1.62
CA HIS A 19 11.06 6.65 2.60
C HIS A 19 11.44 5.30 3.22
N ALA A 20 10.44 4.50 3.61
CA ALA A 20 10.66 3.17 4.17
C ALA A 20 11.44 2.25 3.23
N TYR A 21 11.12 2.25 1.93
CA TYR A 21 11.87 1.47 0.94
C TYR A 21 13.32 1.94 0.82
N ARG A 22 13.54 3.27 0.69
CA ARG A 22 14.88 3.86 0.62
C ARG A 22 15.72 3.45 1.83
N MET A 23 15.18 3.57 3.03
CA MET A 23 15.89 3.24 4.27
C MET A 23 16.19 1.75 4.40
N ARG A 24 15.33 0.86 3.90
CA ARG A 24 15.62 -0.58 3.82
C ARG A 24 16.77 -0.88 2.87
N CYS A 25 16.80 -0.22 1.70
CA CYS A 25 17.93 -0.33 0.77
C CYS A 25 19.23 0.15 1.43
N ARG A 26 19.20 1.28 2.14
CA ARG A 26 20.35 1.79 2.91
C ARG A 26 20.81 0.81 3.98
N ALA A 27 19.89 0.20 4.72
CA ALA A 27 20.23 -0.78 5.76
C ALA A 27 20.97 -2.00 5.19
N VAL A 28 20.53 -2.54 4.04
CA VAL A 28 21.20 -3.66 3.37
C VAL A 28 22.58 -3.25 2.83
N LEU A 29 22.70 -2.04 2.26
CA LEU A 29 23.99 -1.51 1.80
C LEU A 29 24.99 -1.37 2.97
N LEU A 30 24.58 -0.76 4.08
CA LEU A 30 25.44 -0.61 5.26
C LEU A 30 25.81 -1.97 5.88
N LYS A 31 24.89 -2.95 5.84
CA LYS A 31 25.21 -4.31 6.29
C LYS A 31 26.28 -4.96 5.41
N SER A 32 26.20 -4.73 4.10
CA SER A 32 27.16 -5.28 3.14
C SER A 32 28.57 -4.69 3.27
N THR A 33 28.71 -3.48 3.83
CA THR A 33 30.02 -2.85 4.13
C THR A 33 30.64 -3.35 5.43
N GLY A 34 30.03 -4.32 6.11
CA GLY A 34 30.58 -4.97 7.31
C GLY A 34 30.13 -4.37 8.64
N LEU A 35 29.18 -3.42 8.65
CA LEU A 35 28.68 -2.84 9.90
C LEU A 35 27.86 -3.85 10.73
N THR A 36 27.91 -3.70 12.04
CA THR A 36 27.04 -4.48 12.94
C THR A 36 25.59 -4.04 12.78
N SER A 37 24.65 -4.92 13.10
CA SER A 37 23.22 -4.60 12.93
C SER A 37 22.75 -3.49 13.88
N GLU A 38 23.46 -3.28 14.99
CA GLU A 38 23.24 -2.16 15.91
C GLU A 38 23.66 -0.82 15.30
N GLN A 39 24.88 -0.74 14.75
CA GLN A 39 25.38 0.46 14.07
C GLN A 39 24.53 0.83 12.85
N VAL A 40 24.08 -0.18 12.09
CA VAL A 40 23.14 0.05 10.98
C VAL A 40 21.81 0.57 11.50
N GLY A 41 21.33 0.02 12.62
CA GLY A 41 20.11 0.45 13.28
C GLY A 41 20.15 1.93 13.68
N GLU A 42 21.23 2.36 14.34
CA GLU A 42 21.47 3.75 14.74
C GLU A 42 21.47 4.71 13.53
N GLN A 43 22.07 4.32 12.40
CA GLN A 43 22.10 5.18 11.21
C GLN A 43 20.78 5.22 10.41
N THR A 44 19.89 4.26 10.65
CA THR A 44 18.65 4.09 9.89
C THR A 44 17.39 4.28 10.71
N ASP A 45 17.53 4.65 11.99
CA ASP A 45 16.46 4.69 13.00
C ASP A 45 15.65 3.38 13.05
N MET A 46 16.33 2.25 12.86
CA MET A 46 15.75 0.91 12.94
C MET A 46 16.31 0.16 14.14
N THR A 47 15.52 -0.75 14.70
CA THR A 47 16.05 -1.72 15.66
C THR A 47 16.95 -2.73 14.94
N HIS A 48 17.97 -3.26 15.63
CA HIS A 48 18.85 -4.31 15.08
C HIS A 48 18.05 -5.54 14.60
N ILE A 49 16.92 -5.87 15.25
CA ILE A 49 16.00 -6.94 14.85
C ILE A 49 15.39 -6.65 13.48
N SER A 50 14.94 -5.41 13.26
CA SER A 50 14.36 -4.98 11.98
C SER A 50 15.41 -5.03 10.88
N VAL A 51 16.63 -4.55 11.14
CA VAL A 51 17.76 -4.64 10.20
C VAL A 51 17.99 -6.10 9.78
N ASN A 52 18.12 -7.01 10.75
CA ASN A 52 18.32 -8.44 10.48
C ASN A 52 17.17 -9.04 9.65
N SER A 53 15.93 -8.66 9.96
CA SER A 53 14.75 -9.10 9.21
C SER A 53 14.79 -8.65 7.75
N TRP A 54 15.18 -7.39 7.49
CA TRP A 54 15.29 -6.86 6.13
C TRP A 54 16.43 -7.48 5.33
N VAL A 55 17.59 -7.70 5.96
CA VAL A 55 18.72 -8.37 5.34
C VAL A 55 18.34 -9.80 4.95
N LYS A 56 17.75 -10.56 5.87
CA LYS A 56 17.26 -11.92 5.58
C LYS A 56 16.24 -11.94 4.45
N ARG A 57 15.31 -10.98 4.44
CA ARG A 57 14.31 -10.88 3.38
C ARG A 57 14.93 -10.54 2.02
N PHE A 58 15.95 -9.68 2.00
CA PHE A 58 16.72 -9.39 0.79
C PHE A 58 17.48 -10.62 0.28
N GLU A 59 18.07 -11.43 1.16
CA GLU A 59 18.75 -12.67 0.76
C GLU A 59 17.80 -13.68 0.10
N THR A 60 16.54 -13.72 0.54
CA THR A 60 15.52 -14.64 -0.01
C THR A 60 14.78 -14.12 -1.23
N GLU A 61 14.44 -12.83 -1.27
CA GLU A 61 13.53 -12.22 -2.26
C GLU A 61 14.23 -11.19 -3.17
N GLY A 62 15.52 -10.88 -2.92
CA GLY A 62 16.26 -9.81 -3.57
C GLY A 62 15.70 -8.42 -3.25
N VAL A 63 15.97 -7.46 -4.14
CA VAL A 63 15.55 -6.06 -3.98
C VAL A 63 14.03 -5.91 -3.92
N LYS A 64 13.28 -6.74 -4.67
CA LYS A 64 11.81 -6.78 -4.61
C LYS A 64 11.29 -7.10 -3.21
N GLY A 65 12.06 -7.86 -2.44
CA GLY A 65 11.76 -8.15 -1.03
C GLY A 65 11.80 -6.95 -0.10
N LEU A 66 12.39 -5.83 -0.50
CA LEU A 66 12.42 -4.63 0.34
C LEU A 66 11.15 -3.78 0.20
N GLU A 67 10.32 -4.07 -0.81
CA GLU A 67 9.05 -3.38 -1.01
C GLU A 67 8.05 -3.71 0.11
N THR A 68 7.20 -2.72 0.38
CA THR A 68 6.05 -2.90 1.26
C THR A 68 5.04 -3.77 0.55
N ARG A 69 4.77 -4.96 1.10
CA ARG A 69 3.79 -5.88 0.51
C ARG A 69 2.40 -5.22 0.47
N PRO A 70 1.62 -5.43 -0.60
CA PRO A 70 0.25 -4.95 -0.67
C PRO A 70 -0.61 -5.64 0.40
N GLY A 71 -1.64 -4.95 0.88
CA GLY A 71 -2.66 -5.54 1.77
C GLY A 71 -2.47 -5.33 3.27
N ARG A 72 -1.66 -4.36 3.72
CA ARG A 72 -1.71 -3.92 5.12
C ARG A 72 -2.94 -3.05 5.37
N GLY A 73 -3.58 -3.25 6.54
CA GLY A 73 -4.75 -2.48 6.99
C GLY A 73 -6.09 -3.09 6.61
N ARG A 74 -7.17 -2.60 7.23
CA ARG A 74 -8.54 -2.98 6.86
C ARG A 74 -8.84 -2.39 5.49
N LYS A 75 -9.16 -3.24 4.52
CA LYS A 75 -9.59 -2.79 3.19
C LYS A 75 -10.89 -2.00 3.30
N PRO A 76 -11.07 -0.94 2.49
CA PRO A 76 -12.35 -0.23 2.45
C PRO A 76 -13.46 -1.19 2.01
N ILE A 77 -14.66 -0.95 2.53
CA ILE A 77 -15.84 -1.77 2.19
C ILE A 77 -16.20 -1.58 0.70
N MET A 78 -16.02 -0.36 0.19
CA MET A 78 -16.26 0.02 -1.20
C MET A 78 -14.96 0.52 -1.83
N ASP A 79 -14.67 0.10 -3.06
CA ASP A 79 -13.52 0.55 -3.84
C ASP A 79 -13.89 0.85 -5.30
N CYS A 80 -12.92 1.17 -6.16
CA CYS A 80 -13.17 1.53 -7.56
C CYS A 80 -13.83 0.42 -8.39
N SER A 81 -13.77 -0.85 -7.95
CA SER A 81 -14.50 -1.94 -8.60
C SER A 81 -16.01 -1.86 -8.38
N ASP A 82 -16.45 -1.15 -7.34
CA ASP A 82 -17.87 -0.98 -7.03
C ASP A 82 -18.53 0.13 -7.87
N GLU A 83 -17.77 0.96 -8.58
CA GLU A 83 -18.29 2.15 -9.27
C GLU A 83 -19.42 1.86 -10.25
N GLU A 84 -19.23 0.86 -11.12
CA GLU A 84 -20.24 0.51 -12.12
C GLU A 84 -21.53 0.02 -11.47
N SER A 85 -21.40 -0.79 -10.42
CA SER A 85 -22.55 -1.31 -9.66
C SER A 85 -23.29 -0.21 -8.91
N VAL A 86 -22.56 0.77 -8.37
CA VAL A 86 -23.13 1.94 -7.68
C VAL A 86 -23.83 2.86 -8.68
N ARG A 87 -23.25 3.11 -9.86
CA ARG A 87 -23.90 3.91 -10.92
C ARG A 87 -25.22 3.29 -11.36
N LYS A 88 -25.25 1.97 -11.61
CA LYS A 88 -26.49 1.24 -11.95
C LYS A 88 -27.54 1.37 -10.83
N ALA A 89 -27.14 1.26 -9.57
CA ALA A 89 -28.04 1.40 -8.44
C ALA A 89 -28.64 2.82 -8.33
N ILE A 90 -27.87 3.86 -8.64
CA ILE A 90 -28.35 5.26 -8.65
C ILE A 90 -29.26 5.52 -9.85
N GLU A 91 -28.95 4.98 -11.02
CA GLU A 91 -29.80 5.13 -12.22
C GLU A 91 -31.20 4.58 -11.99
N ASN A 92 -31.30 3.45 -11.29
CA ASN A 92 -32.57 2.83 -10.92
C ASN A 92 -33.33 3.63 -9.85
N ASP A 93 -32.63 4.25 -8.89
CA ASP A 93 -33.25 4.94 -7.74
C ASP A 93 -32.60 6.31 -7.42
N ARG A 94 -32.70 7.25 -8.36
CA ARG A 94 -32.07 8.58 -8.29
C ARG A 94 -32.46 9.43 -7.08
N GLN A 95 -33.65 9.22 -6.52
CA GLN A 95 -34.21 10.06 -5.46
C GLN A 95 -33.86 9.60 -4.04
N SER A 96 -33.29 8.40 -3.87
CA SER A 96 -33.06 7.85 -2.53
C SER A 96 -31.72 7.12 -2.41
N VAL A 97 -30.81 7.75 -1.66
CA VAL A 97 -29.50 7.16 -1.31
C VAL A 97 -29.66 5.83 -0.56
N LYS A 98 -30.69 5.70 0.28
CA LYS A 98 -30.97 4.47 1.03
C LYS A 98 -31.32 3.31 0.10
N LYS A 99 -32.19 3.53 -0.89
CA LYS A 99 -32.58 2.51 -1.87
C LYS A 99 -31.42 2.14 -2.79
N ALA A 100 -30.67 3.13 -3.28
CA ALA A 100 -29.47 2.88 -4.09
C ALA A 100 -28.43 2.04 -3.31
N LYS A 101 -28.26 2.31 -2.01
CA LYS A 101 -27.41 1.50 -1.14
C LYS A 101 -27.93 0.06 -1.05
N GLU A 102 -29.22 -0.14 -0.77
CA GLU A 102 -29.82 -1.48 -0.66
C GLU A 102 -29.66 -2.26 -1.97
N ALA A 103 -29.94 -1.64 -3.12
CA ALA A 103 -29.75 -2.25 -4.43
C ALA A 103 -28.28 -2.63 -4.69
N TRP A 104 -27.34 -1.76 -4.33
CA TRP A 104 -25.90 -2.06 -4.41
C TRP A 104 -25.50 -3.21 -3.47
N GLN A 105 -26.02 -3.27 -2.24
CA GLN A 105 -25.74 -4.36 -1.29
C GLN A 105 -26.25 -5.71 -1.84
N GLN A 106 -27.43 -5.73 -2.45
CA GLN A 106 -27.98 -6.94 -3.09
C GLN A 106 -27.14 -7.39 -4.29
N ALA A 107 -26.65 -6.46 -5.11
CA ALA A 107 -25.85 -6.78 -6.29
C ALA A 107 -24.41 -7.21 -5.97
N SER A 108 -23.78 -6.56 -4.99
CA SER A 108 -22.36 -6.78 -4.63
C SER A 108 -22.15 -7.85 -3.55
N GLY A 109 -23.20 -8.18 -2.78
CA GLY A 109 -23.11 -9.03 -1.59
C GLY A 109 -22.34 -8.40 -0.43
N LYS A 110 -21.96 -7.10 -0.53
CA LYS A 110 -21.22 -6.36 0.50
C LYS A 110 -22.20 -5.61 1.40
N GLU A 111 -21.78 -5.35 2.64
CA GLU A 111 -22.55 -4.56 3.59
C GLU A 111 -21.84 -3.25 3.95
N ALA A 112 -22.51 -2.11 3.77
CA ALA A 112 -22.00 -0.79 4.13
C ALA A 112 -23.04 0.01 4.93
N SER A 113 -22.54 0.84 5.85
CA SER A 113 -23.36 1.89 6.46
C SER A 113 -23.77 2.92 5.41
N GLU A 114 -24.88 3.62 5.66
CA GLU A 114 -25.30 4.71 4.77
C GLU A 114 -24.25 5.83 4.70
N SER A 115 -23.55 6.11 5.80
CA SER A 115 -22.44 7.06 5.82
C SER A 115 -21.28 6.65 4.90
N THR A 116 -20.93 5.36 4.87
CA THR A 116 -19.88 4.82 3.99
C THR A 116 -20.29 4.95 2.53
N PHE A 117 -21.54 4.60 2.22
CA PHE A 117 -22.09 4.73 0.87
C PHE A 117 -22.10 6.20 0.39
N ARG A 118 -22.56 7.14 1.23
CA ARG A 118 -22.51 8.58 0.92
C ARG A 118 -21.08 9.10 0.72
N ALA A 119 -20.13 8.64 1.52
CA ALA A 119 -18.72 9.01 1.37
C ALA A 119 -18.16 8.54 0.02
N PHE A 120 -18.51 7.32 -0.41
CA PHE A 120 -18.15 6.80 -1.72
C PHE A 120 -18.76 7.63 -2.87
N LEU A 121 -20.04 7.99 -2.78
CA LEU A 121 -20.68 8.88 -3.76
C LEU A 121 -19.99 10.25 -3.84
N SER A 122 -19.59 10.79 -2.69
CA SER A 122 -18.90 12.08 -2.61
C SER A 122 -17.50 12.01 -3.23
N ALA A 123 -16.80 10.88 -3.08
CA ALA A 123 -15.52 10.64 -3.73
C ALA A 123 -15.69 10.57 -5.27
N LEU A 124 -16.70 9.84 -5.75
CA LEU A 124 -16.99 9.73 -7.18
C LEU A 124 -17.31 11.07 -7.84
N ALA A 125 -18.06 11.94 -7.15
CA ALA A 125 -18.37 13.26 -7.69
C ALA A 125 -17.12 14.14 -7.87
N ARG A 126 -16.16 14.05 -6.94
CA ARG A 126 -14.91 14.83 -6.99
C ARG A 126 -13.98 14.40 -8.12
N ASP A 127 -14.01 13.11 -8.48
CA ASP A 127 -13.21 12.58 -9.59
C ASP A 127 -13.78 12.95 -10.97
N ILE A 128 -15.02 13.46 -11.04
CA ILE A 128 -15.66 13.95 -12.29
C ILE A 128 -15.34 15.43 -12.54
N ASP A 129 -15.01 16.20 -11.50
CA ASP A 129 -14.72 17.64 -11.58
C ASP A 129 -13.24 17.97 -11.95
N VAL A 130 -12.50 17.02 -12.53
CA VAL A 130 -11.11 17.16 -13.01
C VAL A 130 -11.05 16.84 -14.50
#